data_AF-A0A516SBE3-F1
#
_entry.id   AF-A0A516SBE3-F1
#
_cell.length_a   1.000
_cell.length_b   1.000
_cell.length_c   1.000
_cell.angle_alpha   90.00
_cell.angle_beta   90.00
_cell.angle_gamma   90.00
#
_symmetry.space_group_name_H-M   'P 1'
#
loop_
_entity.id
_entity.type
_entity.pdbx_description
1 polymer ?
#
loop_
_entity_poly.entity_id
_entity_poly.type
_entity_poly.pdbx_seq_one_letter_code
_entity_poly.pdbx_strand_id
1 'polypeptide(L)'
;MKRSTLVAATLLLAMLGVAGLLWPGHPTEVVAAPKPVDRTVPTMPQMAPLVAVAPQSMPPALPVIDQSASAILSLTAAREHGDERAPPLARQAQEQEAPSASELASPEQYQRYTERQQAKLYRAYVQAANKLLPQLDADIVRARAEGIISAEQIAQAEEKRRRIAQMQTELGAKVGVQ
;
A
#
# COMPACT_ATOMS: atom_id res chain seq x y z
N MET A 1 25.64 -8.29 60.45
CA MET A 1 26.14 -9.27 59.45
C MET A 1 25.87 -8.72 58.05
N LYS A 2 26.93 -8.33 57.35
CA LYS A 2 26.96 -8.02 55.91
C LYS A 2 26.80 -9.31 55.12
N ARG A 3 26.03 -9.29 54.02
CA ARG A 3 26.44 -9.83 52.70
C ARG A 3 25.68 -9.09 51.59
N SER A 4 26.40 -8.23 50.88
CA SER A 4 26.07 -7.78 49.53
C SER A 4 26.35 -8.89 48.53
N THR A 5 25.51 -9.03 47.50
CA THR A 5 25.91 -9.59 46.19
C THR A 5 25.23 -8.80 45.07
N LEU A 6 26.10 -8.10 44.34
CA LEU A 6 25.91 -7.53 43.01
C LEU A 6 25.84 -8.64 41.94
N VAL A 7 25.46 -8.23 40.74
CA VAL A 7 25.64 -8.87 39.42
C VAL A 7 24.47 -9.75 38.95
N ALA A 8 23.67 -9.23 38.01
CA ALA A 8 23.82 -9.57 36.60
C ALA A 8 22.78 -8.81 35.76
N ALA A 9 23.29 -7.93 34.90
CA ALA A 9 22.54 -7.32 33.82
C ALA A 9 22.03 -8.39 32.85
N THR A 10 20.74 -8.33 32.52
CA THR A 10 20.24 -8.88 31.26
C THR A 10 19.29 -7.86 30.66
N LEU A 11 19.89 -6.99 29.84
CA LEU A 11 19.26 -6.27 28.74
C LEU A 11 18.48 -7.27 27.89
N LEU A 12 17.15 -7.25 27.99
CA LEU A 12 16.27 -7.94 27.05
C LEU A 12 15.89 -6.92 25.97
N LEU A 13 16.84 -6.72 25.06
CA LEU A 13 16.66 -5.93 23.85
C LEU A 13 16.42 -6.91 22.69
N ALA A 14 15.46 -6.52 21.85
CA ALA A 14 15.15 -7.05 20.52
C ALA A 14 14.24 -8.29 20.45
N MET A 15 12.99 -8.05 20.07
CA MET A 15 12.32 -8.72 18.93
C MET A 15 10.86 -8.27 18.84
N LEU A 16 10.61 -7.13 18.18
CA LEU A 16 9.42 -6.86 17.34
C LEU A 16 9.48 -5.41 16.85
N GLY A 17 9.91 -5.21 15.60
CA GLY A 17 9.80 -3.91 14.92
C GLY A 17 10.90 -3.55 13.93
N VAL A 18 11.91 -4.40 13.69
CA VAL A 18 12.96 -4.17 12.67
C VAL A 18 12.52 -4.65 11.27
N ALA A 19 11.25 -5.00 11.06
CA ALA A 19 10.72 -5.38 9.74
C ALA A 19 10.42 -4.16 8.82
N GLY A 20 11.28 -3.16 8.86
CA GLY A 20 11.27 -2.02 7.92
C GLY A 20 12.66 -1.48 7.57
N LEU A 21 13.72 -1.99 8.22
CA LEU A 21 15.10 -1.55 8.01
C LEU A 21 15.86 -2.33 6.92
N LEU A 22 15.17 -3.18 6.16
CA LEU A 22 15.76 -3.86 5.00
C LEU A 22 14.98 -3.56 3.71
N TRP A 23 14.55 -2.30 3.54
CA TRP A 23 14.36 -1.81 2.17
C TRP A 23 15.69 -1.23 1.72
N PRO A 24 16.45 -1.89 0.82
CA PRO A 24 17.60 -1.24 0.23
C PRO A 24 17.06 0.01 -0.48
N GLY A 25 17.59 1.18 -0.11
CA GLY A 25 17.46 2.36 -0.94
C GLY A 25 17.96 1.95 -2.32
N HIS A 26 17.08 1.92 -3.32
CA HIS A 26 17.52 1.75 -4.68
C HIS A 26 18.47 2.92 -4.93
N PRO A 27 19.73 2.68 -5.35
CA PRO A 27 20.51 3.76 -5.89
C PRO A 27 19.68 4.32 -7.04
N THR A 28 19.26 5.58 -6.93
CA THR A 28 18.89 6.37 -8.10
C THR A 28 20.18 6.56 -8.89
N GLU A 29 20.54 5.52 -9.63
CA GLU A 29 21.38 5.66 -10.80
C GLU A 29 20.67 6.70 -11.66
N VAL A 30 21.29 7.87 -11.78
CA VAL A 30 20.85 8.89 -12.72
C VAL A 30 21.10 8.29 -14.09
N VAL A 31 20.11 7.57 -14.60
CA VAL A 31 20.04 7.17 -15.99
C VAL A 31 20.16 8.48 -16.77
N ALA A 32 21.29 8.64 -17.47
CA ALA A 32 21.49 9.75 -18.37
C ALA A 32 20.24 9.90 -19.25
N ALA A 33 19.68 11.11 -19.27
CA ALA A 33 18.48 11.39 -20.05
C ALA A 33 18.67 10.84 -21.47
N PRO A 34 17.75 9.98 -21.95
CA PRO A 34 17.82 9.55 -23.34
C PRO A 34 17.79 10.81 -24.20
N LYS A 35 18.74 10.91 -25.15
CA LYS A 35 18.71 11.97 -26.16
C LYS A 35 17.30 12.07 -26.73
N PRO A 36 16.78 13.28 -26.99
CA PRO A 36 15.43 13.44 -27.51
C PRO A 36 15.33 12.63 -28.81
N VAL A 37 14.66 11.49 -28.72
CA VAL A 37 14.20 10.77 -29.89
C VAL A 37 13.14 11.68 -30.46
N ASP A 38 13.34 12.15 -31.69
CA ASP A 38 12.29 12.79 -32.46
C ASP A 38 11.06 11.90 -32.39
N ARG A 39 10.10 12.28 -31.56
CA ARG A 39 8.77 11.72 -31.60
C ARG A 39 8.20 12.20 -32.92
N THR A 40 8.37 11.38 -33.95
CA THR A 40 7.42 11.39 -35.05
C THR A 40 6.07 11.13 -34.42
N VAL A 41 5.29 12.20 -34.27
CA VAL A 41 3.88 12.11 -33.95
C VAL A 41 3.32 11.18 -35.02
N PRO A 42 2.73 10.02 -34.68
CA PRO A 42 2.05 9.24 -35.68
C PRO A 42 0.95 10.14 -36.22
N THR A 43 1.11 10.59 -37.47
CA THR A 43 0.02 11.14 -38.26
C THR A 43 -1.15 10.20 -38.07
N MET A 44 -2.27 10.70 -37.54
CA MET A 44 -3.48 9.91 -37.46
C MET A 44 -3.71 9.31 -38.85
N PRO A 45 -3.88 7.98 -38.98
CA PRO A 45 -4.13 7.40 -40.29
C PRO A 45 -5.34 8.10 -40.87
N GLN A 46 -5.13 8.83 -41.95
CA GLN A 46 -6.19 9.34 -42.79
C GLN A 46 -7.08 8.14 -43.09
N MET A 47 -8.38 8.23 -42.78
CA MET A 47 -9.31 7.12 -42.95
C MET A 47 -9.22 6.63 -44.39
N ALA A 48 -8.48 5.55 -44.61
CA ALA A 48 -8.47 4.87 -45.87
C ALA A 48 -9.92 4.43 -46.15
N PRO A 49 -10.39 4.49 -47.40
CA PRO A 49 -11.68 3.90 -47.74
C PRO A 49 -11.67 2.46 -47.24
N LEU A 50 -12.78 2.06 -46.61
CA LEU A 50 -12.96 0.77 -45.95
C LEU A 50 -12.44 -0.35 -46.87
N VAL A 51 -11.18 -0.75 -46.69
CA VAL A 51 -10.62 -1.91 -47.36
C VAL A 51 -11.40 -3.06 -46.76
N ALA A 52 -12.15 -3.77 -47.61
CA ALA A 52 -12.89 -4.94 -47.23
C ALA A 52 -12.00 -5.80 -46.31
N VAL A 53 -12.47 -6.05 -45.09
CA VAL A 53 -11.82 -6.92 -44.12
C VAL A 53 -11.46 -8.20 -44.87
N ALA A 54 -10.17 -8.40 -45.13
CA ALA A 54 -9.68 -9.70 -45.56
C ALA A 54 -10.18 -10.70 -44.51
N PRO A 55 -10.74 -11.86 -44.91
CA PRO A 55 -11.33 -12.80 -43.98
C PRO A 55 -10.30 -13.07 -42.89
N GLN A 56 -10.63 -12.71 -41.65
CA GLN A 56 -9.74 -12.96 -40.52
C GLN A 56 -9.50 -14.46 -40.50
N SER A 57 -8.26 -14.88 -40.77
CA SER A 57 -7.86 -16.25 -40.55
C SER A 57 -8.17 -16.56 -39.10
N MET A 58 -8.99 -17.59 -38.88
CA MET A 58 -9.41 -18.03 -37.56
C MET A 58 -8.20 -18.07 -36.63
N PRO A 59 -8.27 -17.50 -35.40
CA PRO A 59 -7.17 -17.59 -34.46
C PRO A 59 -6.78 -19.07 -34.32
N PRO A 60 -5.48 -19.40 -34.23
CA PRO A 60 -5.05 -20.79 -34.11
C PRO A 60 -5.81 -21.42 -32.93
N ALA A 61 -6.34 -22.62 -33.15
CA ALA A 61 -7.07 -23.34 -32.12
C ALA A 61 -6.20 -23.42 -30.87
N LEU A 62 -6.75 -23.00 -29.73
CA LEU A 62 -6.06 -23.12 -28.45
C LEU A 62 -5.76 -24.60 -28.19
N PRO A 63 -4.62 -24.93 -27.57
CA PRO A 63 -4.31 -26.30 -27.21
C PRO A 63 -5.41 -26.85 -26.30
N VAL A 64 -5.89 -28.05 -26.60
CA VAL A 64 -6.84 -28.76 -25.73
C VAL A 64 -6.09 -29.13 -24.46
N ILE A 65 -6.50 -28.54 -23.34
CA ILE A 65 -5.95 -28.84 -22.02
C ILE A 65 -6.66 -30.08 -21.47
N ASP A 66 -5.89 -31.08 -21.07
CA ASP A 66 -6.40 -32.25 -20.37
C ASP A 66 -6.80 -31.87 -18.93
N GLN A 67 -8.11 -31.67 -18.72
CA GLN A 67 -8.68 -31.30 -17.42
C GLN A 67 -8.52 -32.39 -16.34
N SER A 68 -8.14 -33.61 -16.73
CA SER A 68 -7.89 -34.72 -15.79
C SER A 68 -6.46 -34.73 -15.24
N ALA A 69 -5.59 -33.85 -15.74
CA ALA A 69 -4.23 -33.72 -15.23
C ALA A 69 -4.24 -33.46 -13.72
N SER A 70 -3.41 -34.22 -12.97
CA SER A 70 -3.36 -34.17 -11.51
C SER A 70 -3.12 -32.77 -10.95
N ALA A 71 -2.35 -31.94 -11.67
CA ALA A 71 -2.12 -30.54 -11.32
C ALA A 71 -3.40 -29.69 -11.38
N ILE A 72 -4.26 -29.91 -12.38
CA ILE A 72 -5.54 -29.20 -12.54
C ILE A 72 -6.54 -29.66 -11.48
N LEU A 73 -6.59 -30.96 -11.22
CA LEU A 73 -7.43 -31.51 -10.15
C LEU A 73 -7.02 -30.94 -8.78
N SER A 74 -5.71 -30.87 -8.51
CA SER A 74 -5.18 -30.28 -7.27
C SER A 74 -5.50 -28.79 -7.16
N LEU A 75 -5.35 -28.02 -8.24
CA LEU A 75 -5.69 -26.60 -8.29
C LEU A 75 -7.19 -26.36 -8.06
N THR A 76 -8.03 -27.17 -8.69
CA THR A 76 -9.49 -27.06 -8.58
C THR A 76 -9.95 -27.37 -7.17
N ALA A 77 -9.43 -28.45 -6.57
CA ALA A 77 -9.70 -28.81 -5.18
C ALA A 77 -9.27 -27.69 -4.21
N ALA A 78 -8.08 -27.12 -4.40
CA ALA A 78 -7.58 -26.01 -3.57
C ALA A 78 -8.40 -24.72 -3.74
N ARG A 79 -8.95 -24.46 -4.93
CA ARG A 79 -9.84 -23.30 -5.16
C ARG A 79 -11.17 -23.45 -4.43
N GLU A 80 -11.76 -24.64 -4.47
CA GLU A 80 -13.09 -24.90 -3.90
C GLU A 80 -13.05 -25.04 -2.37
N HIS A 81 -12.03 -25.72 -1.84
CA HIS A 81 -11.96 -26.10 -0.43
C HIS A 81 -10.85 -25.37 0.34
N GLY A 82 -9.95 -24.66 -0.35
CA GLY A 82 -8.71 -24.15 0.22
C GLY A 82 -7.57 -25.19 0.17
N ASP A 83 -6.34 -24.73 0.39
CA ASP A 83 -5.18 -25.60 0.65
C ASP A 83 -4.86 -25.52 2.15
N GLU A 84 -4.85 -26.65 2.87
CA GLU A 84 -4.55 -26.70 4.30
C GLU A 84 -3.14 -26.21 4.64
N ARG A 85 -2.21 -26.25 3.68
CA ARG A 85 -0.85 -25.73 3.83
C ARG A 85 -0.81 -24.20 3.72
N ALA A 86 -1.88 -23.58 3.24
CA ALA A 86 -1.98 -22.12 3.21
C ALA A 86 -2.24 -21.59 4.62
N PRO A 87 -1.52 -20.55 5.08
CA PRO A 87 -1.83 -19.90 6.34
C PRO A 87 -3.26 -19.32 6.30
N PRO A 88 -3.99 -19.31 7.44
CA PRO A 88 -5.35 -18.82 7.47
C PRO A 88 -5.42 -17.35 7.03
N LEU A 89 -6.33 -17.04 6.11
CA LEU A 89 -6.60 -15.67 5.70
C LEU A 89 -7.40 -14.95 6.78
N ALA A 90 -6.75 -14.07 7.54
CA ALA A 90 -7.45 -13.16 8.43
C ALA A 90 -8.24 -12.14 7.59
N ARG A 91 -9.56 -12.34 7.48
CA ARG A 91 -10.45 -11.28 6.97
C ARG A 91 -10.50 -10.17 8.01
N GLN A 92 -10.04 -8.97 7.63
CA GLN A 92 -10.20 -7.79 8.47
C GLN A 92 -11.70 -7.50 8.63
N ALA A 93 -12.19 -7.42 9.87
CA ALA A 93 -13.60 -7.29 10.21
C ALA A 93 -14.26 -5.96 9.77
N GLN A 94 -13.48 -5.00 9.27
CA GLN A 94 -14.04 -3.84 8.57
C GLN A 94 -14.32 -4.23 7.13
N GLU A 95 -15.41 -4.99 6.95
CA GLU A 95 -16.07 -5.08 5.67
C GLU A 95 -16.36 -3.65 5.22
N GLN A 96 -15.71 -3.25 4.12
CA GLN A 96 -16.07 -2.02 3.44
C GLN A 96 -17.54 -2.15 3.07
N GLU A 97 -18.35 -1.19 3.50
CA GLU A 97 -19.78 -1.18 3.21
C GLU A 97 -19.95 -1.16 1.69
N ALA A 98 -20.45 -2.24 1.12
CA ALA A 98 -20.65 -2.32 -0.33
C ALA A 98 -21.74 -1.31 -0.76
N PRO A 99 -21.66 -0.79 -2.00
CA PRO A 99 -22.72 0.05 -2.53
C PRO A 99 -24.04 -0.72 -2.56
N SER A 100 -25.14 -0.07 -2.15
CA SER A 100 -26.47 -0.65 -2.25
C SER A 100 -26.93 -0.77 -3.71
N ALA A 101 -27.90 -1.65 -3.98
CA ALA A 101 -28.46 -1.82 -5.33
C ALA A 101 -29.04 -0.49 -5.89
N SER A 102 -29.62 0.35 -5.04
CA SER A 102 -30.10 1.68 -5.42
C SER A 102 -28.98 2.67 -5.76
N GLU A 103 -27.80 2.53 -5.13
CA GLU A 103 -26.65 3.38 -5.43
C GLU A 103 -25.94 2.96 -6.70
N LEU A 104 -25.96 1.66 -7.04
CA LEU A 104 -25.45 1.15 -8.31
C LEU A 104 -26.37 1.48 -9.49
N ALA A 105 -27.65 1.76 -9.23
CA ALA A 105 -28.63 2.01 -10.28
C ALA A 105 -28.46 3.37 -10.98
N SER A 106 -27.73 4.34 -10.39
CA SER A 106 -27.48 5.62 -11.05
C SER A 106 -26.07 6.18 -10.77
N PRO A 107 -25.44 6.84 -11.76
CA PRO A 107 -24.10 7.41 -11.59
C PRO A 107 -24.00 8.42 -10.44
N GLU A 108 -25.01 9.28 -10.28
CA GLU A 108 -25.02 10.32 -9.23
C GLU A 108 -25.07 9.71 -7.81
N GLN A 109 -25.84 8.64 -7.63
CA GLN A 109 -25.96 7.99 -6.33
C GLN A 109 -24.69 7.21 -5.99
N TYR A 110 -24.08 6.56 -7.00
CA TYR A 110 -22.78 5.94 -6.83
C TYR A 110 -21.70 6.97 -6.45
N GLN A 111 -21.69 8.13 -7.09
CA GLN A 111 -20.75 9.20 -6.76
C GLN A 111 -20.88 9.63 -5.29
N ARG A 112 -22.09 9.88 -4.80
CA ARG A 112 -22.33 10.22 -3.38
C ARG A 112 -21.83 9.12 -2.44
N TYR A 113 -22.05 7.86 -2.78
CA TYR A 113 -21.49 6.74 -2.03
C TYR A 113 -19.96 6.83 -1.97
N THR A 114 -19.28 7.05 -3.10
CA THR A 114 -17.82 7.15 -3.13
C THR A 114 -17.27 8.32 -2.31
N GLU A 115 -17.94 9.48 -2.35
CA GLU A 115 -17.57 10.65 -1.54
C GLU A 115 -17.65 10.36 -0.04
N ARG A 116 -18.71 9.65 0.41
CA ARG A 116 -18.82 9.21 1.81
C ARG A 116 -17.72 8.24 2.20
N GLN A 117 -17.39 7.27 1.34
CA GLN A 117 -16.30 6.33 1.62
C GLN A 117 -14.94 7.05 1.69
N GLN A 118 -14.67 7.99 0.79
CA GLN A 118 -13.45 8.80 0.83
C GLN A 118 -13.37 9.66 2.10
N ALA A 119 -14.48 10.31 2.49
CA ALA A 119 -14.51 11.08 3.73
C ALA A 119 -14.26 10.22 4.97
N LYS A 120 -14.82 9.00 5.01
CA LYS A 120 -14.55 8.02 6.09
C LYS A 120 -13.07 7.66 6.16
N LEU A 121 -12.43 7.43 5.01
CA LEU A 121 -11.00 7.14 4.92
C LEU A 121 -10.14 8.30 5.44
N TYR A 122 -10.40 9.52 4.99
CA TYR A 122 -9.65 10.70 5.45
C TYR A 122 -9.80 10.94 6.96
N ARG A 123 -11.02 10.78 7.51
CA ARG A 123 -11.24 10.85 8.96
C ARG A 123 -10.42 9.81 9.72
N ALA A 124 -10.31 8.59 9.21
CA ALA A 124 -9.49 7.54 9.83
C ALA A 124 -7.99 7.93 9.86
N TYR A 125 -7.47 8.51 8.78
CA TYR A 125 -6.08 9.03 8.76
C TYR A 125 -5.87 10.16 9.77
N VAL A 126 -6.78 11.14 9.84
CA VAL A 126 -6.70 12.24 10.81
C VAL A 126 -6.72 11.70 12.24
N GLN A 127 -7.59 10.74 12.54
CA GLN A 127 -7.66 10.10 13.86
C GLN A 127 -6.39 9.32 14.20
N ALA A 128 -5.79 8.63 13.24
CA ALA A 128 -4.52 7.94 13.45
C ALA A 128 -3.39 8.95 13.72
N ALA A 129 -3.32 10.03 12.94
CA ALA A 129 -2.33 11.10 13.14
C ALA A 129 -2.47 11.79 14.50
N ASN A 130 -3.70 12.03 14.97
CA ASN A 130 -3.97 12.58 16.31
C ASN A 130 -3.35 11.74 17.44
N LYS A 131 -3.27 10.42 17.27
CA LYS A 131 -2.65 9.52 18.25
C LYS A 131 -1.15 9.41 18.07
N LEU A 132 -0.68 9.39 16.83
CA LEU A 132 0.71 9.13 16.48
C LEU A 132 1.61 10.35 16.73
N LEU A 133 1.17 11.56 16.39
CA LEU A 133 2.01 12.76 16.49
C LEU A 133 2.54 13.02 17.92
N PRO A 134 1.72 12.94 18.99
CA PRO A 134 2.22 13.11 20.35
C PRO A 134 3.21 12.00 20.78
N GLN A 135 3.00 10.77 20.30
CA GLN A 135 3.92 9.66 20.57
C GLN A 135 5.28 9.91 19.90
N LEU A 136 5.26 10.34 18.63
CA LEU A 136 6.47 10.67 17.89
C LEU A 136 7.23 11.84 18.52
N ASP A 137 6.53 12.83 19.06
CA ASP A 137 7.13 13.91 19.84
C ASP A 137 7.87 13.40 21.08
N ALA A 138 7.24 12.53 21.87
CA ALA A 138 7.86 11.91 23.04
C ALA A 138 9.08 11.06 22.66
N ASP A 139 8.99 10.30 21.57
CA ASP A 139 10.07 9.46 21.06
C ASP A 139 11.28 10.28 20.62
N ILE A 140 11.05 11.40 19.92
CA ILE A 140 12.13 12.31 19.49
C ILE A 140 12.83 12.93 20.70
N VAL A 141 12.07 13.37 21.71
CA VAL A 141 12.65 13.95 22.94
C VAL A 141 13.49 12.91 23.69
N ARG A 142 12.96 11.69 23.84
CA ARG A 142 13.67 10.59 24.49
C ARG A 142 14.94 10.21 23.74
N ALA A 143 14.86 10.07 22.42
CA ALA A 143 16.00 9.73 21.58
C ALA A 143 17.14 10.77 21.67
N ARG A 144 16.79 12.06 21.79
CA ARG A 144 17.75 13.14 22.04
C ARG A 144 18.42 13.02 23.40
N ALA A 145 17.65 12.70 24.44
CA ALA A 145 18.16 12.60 25.80
C ALA A 145 19.09 11.38 25.98
N GLU A 146 18.74 10.26 25.35
CA GLU A 146 19.50 9.01 25.48
C GLU A 146 20.72 8.95 24.55
N GLY A 147 20.76 9.76 23.49
CA GLY A 147 21.89 9.82 22.55
C GLY A 147 22.11 8.53 21.75
N ILE A 148 21.09 7.68 21.65
CA ILE A 148 21.19 6.33 21.04
C ILE A 148 21.21 6.39 19.50
N ILE A 149 20.63 7.44 18.90
CA ILE A 149 20.54 7.62 17.45
C ILE A 149 21.24 8.90 16.99
N SER A 150 21.66 8.93 15.72
CA SER A 150 22.43 10.06 15.18
C SER A 150 21.57 11.32 15.04
N ALA A 151 22.22 12.49 15.04
CA ALA A 151 21.54 13.77 14.82
C ALA A 151 20.80 13.81 13.47
N GLU A 152 21.32 13.15 12.44
CA GLU A 152 20.66 13.02 11.15
C GLU A 152 19.35 12.21 11.24
N GLN A 153 19.37 11.10 11.98
CA GLN A 153 18.16 10.27 12.19
C GLN A 153 17.09 11.04 12.97
N ILE A 154 17.50 11.86 13.94
CA ILE A 154 16.60 12.76 14.67
C ILE A 154 15.98 13.79 13.71
N ALA A 155 16.79 14.42 12.85
CA ALA A 155 16.29 15.39 11.87
C ALA A 155 15.30 14.75 10.87
N GLN A 156 15.57 13.52 10.42
CA GLN A 156 14.65 12.77 9.57
C GLN A 156 13.33 12.45 10.29
N ALA A 157 13.38 12.12 11.58
CA ALA A 157 12.18 11.88 12.38
C ALA A 157 11.33 13.15 12.52
N GLU A 158 11.95 14.30 12.75
CA GLU A 158 11.28 15.61 12.81
C GLU A 158 10.65 16.00 11.47
N GLU A 159 11.33 15.74 10.36
CA GLU A 159 10.80 15.98 9.02
C GLU A 159 9.57 15.11 8.75
N LYS A 160 9.61 13.83 9.12
CA LYS A 160 8.45 12.93 9.01
C LYS A 160 7.29 13.41 9.87
N ARG A 161 7.56 13.82 11.12
CA ARG A 161 6.55 14.41 12.00
C ARG A 161 5.89 15.62 11.33
N ARG A 162 6.69 16.54 10.78
CA ARG A 162 6.17 17.73 10.07
C ARG A 162 5.25 17.36 8.92
N ARG A 163 5.65 16.41 8.07
CA ARG A 163 4.82 15.95 6.94
C ARG A 163 3.51 15.30 7.39
N ILE A 164 3.55 14.51 8.47
CA ILE A 164 2.34 13.90 9.03
C ILE A 164 1.38 14.98 9.53
N ALA A 165 1.88 16.03 10.20
CA ALA A 165 1.06 17.14 10.67
C ALA A 165 0.46 17.96 9.50
N GLN A 166 1.24 18.20 8.45
CA GLN A 166 0.74 18.86 7.23
C GLN A 166 -0.38 18.04 6.58
N MET A 167 -0.14 16.76 6.34
CA MET A 167 -1.13 15.85 5.77
C MET A 167 -2.38 15.75 6.64
N GLN A 168 -2.23 15.69 7.96
CA GLN A 168 -3.36 15.71 8.89
C GLN A 168 -4.23 16.96 8.70
N THR A 169 -3.60 18.13 8.60
CA THR A 169 -4.31 19.41 8.40
C THR A 169 -5.03 19.44 7.05
N GLU A 170 -4.34 19.02 5.98
CA GLU A 170 -4.91 18.94 4.63
C GLU A 170 -6.10 17.98 4.55
N LEU A 171 -5.98 16.80 5.15
CA LEU A 171 -7.06 15.81 5.19
C LEU A 171 -8.21 16.27 6.10
N GLY A 172 -7.90 16.93 7.22
CA GLY A 172 -8.89 17.52 8.12
C GLY A 172 -9.76 18.56 7.41
N ALA A 173 -9.12 19.45 6.62
CA ALA A 173 -9.81 20.43 5.80
C ALA A 173 -10.77 19.78 4.78
N LYS A 174 -10.38 18.66 4.16
CA LYS A 174 -11.23 17.92 3.20
C LYS A 174 -12.47 17.29 3.83
N VAL A 175 -12.48 17.01 5.13
CA VAL A 175 -13.60 16.36 5.83
C VAL A 175 -14.30 17.23 6.88
N GLY A 176 -13.93 18.50 6.96
CA GLY A 176 -14.49 19.48 7.90
C GLY A 176 -14.16 19.19 9.37
N VAL A 177 -13.03 18.53 9.63
CA VAL A 177 -12.53 18.25 10.99
C VAL A 177 -11.34 19.19 11.21
N GLN A 178 -11.54 20.23 12.02
CA GLN A 178 -10.49 21.13 12.50
C GLN A 178 -10.05 20.71 13.91
#